data_AF-A0A527HNY5-F1
#
_entry.id   AF-A0A527HNY5-F1
#
_cell.length_a   1.000
_cell.length_b   1.000
_cell.length_c   1.000
_cell.angle_alpha   90.00
_cell.angle_beta   90.00
_cell.angle_gamma   90.00
#
_symmetry.space_group_name_H-M   'P 1'
#
loop_
_entity.id
_entity.type
_entity.pdbx_description
1 polymer ?
#
loop_
_entity_poly.entity_id
_entity_poly.type
_entity_poly.pdbx_seq_one_letter_code
_entity_poly.pdbx_strand_id
1 'polypeptide(L)'
;MSIRCQIFCAFAVATALLSSAAQSQTLSLKPFKDDLFAYPPTLSSDINGTYTVIDYREMRDINQRDQVPERRVNAQYTDTSVRKMQQDLLLKTDAGDVRHVAVGKTEGAGIIVLYLHGQGGSRKQGVDDFTFGGNFNRLKNLMAGNGGLYLSPDFPDFGDTGAAQVAALIGHYAEQSPGAKIFVACGSMGGALCWKLAARKDMGGRINGLLLLGSLWDESFFTSPAFKRRVPVFFGQGSHDVVYPVAKQEAFFRSILTKSKTYPTRFVRFETGTHGTPIRMTDWRGTLNWMLSKAP
;
A
#
# COMPACT_ATOMS: atom_id res chain seq x y z
N MET A 1 47.29 -76.62 2.57
CA MET A 1 47.47 -75.21 2.17
C MET A 1 46.40 -74.85 1.15
N SER A 2 45.30 -74.25 1.57
CA SER A 2 44.33 -73.65 0.66
C SER A 2 43.40 -72.69 1.42
N ILE A 3 42.83 -71.74 0.67
CA ILE A 3 41.76 -70.79 1.00
C ILE A 3 42.24 -69.49 1.69
N ARG A 4 42.48 -68.44 0.88
CA ARG A 4 42.45 -67.04 1.30
C ARG A 4 41.09 -66.45 0.95
N CYS A 5 40.39 -65.99 1.98
CA CYS A 5 39.08 -65.35 1.91
C CYS A 5 39.21 -63.88 1.46
N GLN A 6 38.27 -63.45 0.60
CA GLN A 6 38.14 -62.11 0.05
C GLN A 6 37.68 -61.11 1.11
N ILE A 7 38.21 -59.87 1.09
CA ILE A 7 37.50 -58.71 1.63
C ILE A 7 37.68 -57.55 0.64
N PHE A 8 36.62 -57.25 -0.11
CA PHE A 8 36.45 -56.02 -0.87
C PHE A 8 35.89 -54.95 0.08
N CYS A 9 36.63 -53.87 0.33
CA CYS A 9 36.09 -52.66 0.99
C CYS A 9 35.58 -51.70 -0.09
N ALA A 10 34.25 -51.57 -0.18
CA ALA A 10 33.57 -50.59 -1.01
C ALA A 10 33.61 -49.21 -0.35
N PHE A 11 34.13 -48.21 -1.06
CA PHE A 11 34.02 -46.79 -0.68
C PHE A 11 32.63 -46.27 -1.10
N ALA A 12 31.78 -45.96 -0.12
CA ALA A 12 30.54 -45.22 -0.34
C ALA A 12 30.80 -43.72 -0.17
N VAL A 13 30.71 -42.95 -1.26
CA VAL A 13 30.75 -41.48 -1.23
C VAL A 13 29.33 -40.97 -0.97
N ALA A 14 29.09 -40.43 0.22
CA ALA A 14 27.84 -39.77 0.58
C ALA A 14 27.90 -38.29 0.15
N THR A 15 27.24 -37.94 -0.96
CA THR A 15 26.97 -36.55 -1.34
C THR A 15 25.87 -35.97 -0.45
N ALA A 16 26.25 -35.09 0.47
CA ALA A 16 25.32 -34.30 1.27
C ALA A 16 24.69 -33.19 0.40
N LEU A 17 23.40 -33.34 0.09
CA LEU A 17 22.57 -32.27 -0.47
C LEU A 17 22.34 -31.21 0.63
N LEU A 18 23.09 -30.12 0.57
CA LEU A 18 22.85 -28.92 1.37
C LEU A 18 21.58 -28.23 0.88
N SER A 19 20.43 -28.62 1.45
CA SER A 19 19.18 -27.88 1.33
C SER A 19 19.37 -26.50 1.94
N SER A 20 19.62 -25.52 1.08
CA SER A 20 19.61 -24.11 1.45
C SER A 20 18.16 -23.73 1.73
N ALA A 21 17.73 -23.84 2.99
CA ALA A 21 16.51 -23.19 3.43
C ALA A 21 16.74 -21.70 3.26
N ALA A 22 16.26 -21.14 2.15
CA ALA A 22 16.14 -19.70 2.00
C ALA A 22 15.17 -19.26 3.10
N GLN A 23 15.71 -18.75 4.22
CA GLN A 23 14.91 -17.98 5.15
C GLN A 23 14.30 -16.86 4.32
N SER A 24 12.98 -16.93 4.09
CA SER A 24 12.22 -15.81 3.59
C SER A 24 12.35 -14.70 4.64
N GLN A 25 13.33 -13.82 4.45
CA GLN A 25 13.34 -12.55 5.16
C GLN A 25 12.03 -11.89 4.82
N THR A 26 11.12 -11.86 5.80
CA THR A 26 9.88 -11.11 5.67
C THR A 26 10.29 -9.68 5.40
N LEU A 27 10.06 -9.22 4.17
CA LEU A 27 10.40 -7.88 3.74
C LEU A 27 9.72 -6.91 4.69
N SER A 28 10.51 -6.15 5.44
CA SER A 28 10.04 -5.18 6.42
C SER A 28 10.76 -3.87 6.16
N LEU A 29 10.00 -2.79 6.05
CA LEU A 29 10.52 -1.46 5.83
C LEU A 29 11.31 -0.97 7.05
N LYS A 30 12.48 -0.38 6.81
CA LYS A 30 13.21 0.44 7.78
C LYS A 30 12.35 1.64 8.19
N PRO A 31 12.42 2.07 9.47
CA PRO A 31 11.64 3.18 10.00
C PRO A 31 11.99 4.51 9.34
N PHE A 32 11.02 5.42 9.27
CA PHE A 32 11.25 6.82 8.91
C PHE A 32 10.26 7.72 9.65
N LYS A 33 10.79 8.48 10.63
CA LYS A 33 10.03 9.38 11.51
C LYS A 33 8.83 8.71 12.20
N ASP A 34 8.96 7.44 12.57
CA ASP A 34 7.81 6.65 13.05
C ASP A 34 7.14 7.26 14.29
N ASP A 35 7.89 7.78 15.25
CA ASP A 35 7.33 8.38 16.46
C ASP A 35 6.43 9.59 16.16
N LEU A 36 6.77 10.39 15.14
CA LEU A 36 5.97 11.55 14.72
C LEU A 36 4.67 11.14 14.02
N PHE A 37 4.64 9.99 13.38
CA PHE A 37 3.51 9.52 12.58
C PHE A 37 2.82 8.30 13.17
N ALA A 38 3.16 7.92 14.40
CA ALA A 38 2.43 6.93 15.17
C ALA A 38 0.98 7.39 15.32
N TYR A 39 0.05 6.43 15.35
CA TYR A 39 -1.32 6.78 15.66
C TYR A 39 -1.40 7.41 17.05
N PRO A 40 -2.27 8.42 17.23
CA PRO A 40 -2.73 8.83 18.55
C PRO A 40 -3.29 7.65 19.38
N PRO A 41 -3.61 7.87 20.66
CA PRO A 41 -4.17 6.81 21.51
C PRO A 41 -5.32 6.07 20.84
N THR A 42 -5.27 4.74 20.94
CA THR A 42 -6.36 3.87 20.50
C THR A 42 -7.51 3.95 21.49
N LEU A 43 -8.69 4.36 21.02
CA LEU A 43 -9.92 4.36 21.83
C LEU A 43 -10.46 2.94 22.04
N SER A 44 -10.42 2.13 20.98
CA SER A 44 -10.79 0.72 21.05
C SER A 44 -10.14 -0.08 19.93
N SER A 45 -9.95 -1.37 20.16
CA SER A 45 -9.48 -2.32 19.15
C SER A 45 -10.08 -3.68 19.44
N ASP A 46 -10.43 -4.43 18.40
CA ASP A 46 -10.72 -5.85 18.58
C ASP A 46 -9.43 -6.63 18.93
N ILE A 47 -9.62 -7.86 19.42
CA ILE A 47 -8.55 -8.76 19.91
C ILE A 47 -7.43 -8.96 18.86
N ASN A 48 -7.75 -8.90 17.57
CA ASN A 48 -6.83 -9.20 16.49
C ASN A 48 -6.30 -7.93 15.79
N GLY A 49 -6.72 -6.74 16.22
CA GLY A 49 -6.43 -5.48 15.54
C GLY A 49 -6.99 -5.42 14.12
N THR A 50 -8.09 -6.14 13.84
CA THR A 50 -8.75 -6.11 12.53
C THR A 50 -9.57 -4.84 12.39
N TYR A 51 -10.18 -4.37 13.46
CA TYR A 51 -10.89 -3.10 13.55
C TYR A 51 -10.36 -2.30 14.74
N THR A 52 -9.91 -1.07 14.48
CA THR A 52 -9.32 -0.17 15.48
C THR A 52 -9.93 1.22 15.35
N VAL A 53 -10.24 1.85 16.48
CA VAL A 53 -10.69 3.24 16.59
C VAL A 53 -9.58 4.07 17.22
N ILE A 54 -9.19 5.14 16.53
CA ILE A 54 -8.14 6.07 16.93
C ILE A 54 -8.78 7.36 17.43
N ASP A 55 -8.26 7.89 18.55
CA ASP A 55 -8.65 9.18 19.14
C ASP A 55 -8.14 10.33 18.27
N TYR A 56 -8.63 10.50 17.05
CA TYR A 56 -8.27 11.66 16.22
C TYR A 56 -8.87 12.94 16.81
N ARG A 57 -8.09 14.02 16.82
CA ARG A 57 -8.51 15.35 17.30
C ARG A 57 -7.93 16.44 16.44
N GLU A 58 -8.78 17.30 15.88
CA GLU A 58 -8.37 18.42 15.02
C GLU A 58 -7.27 19.28 15.67
N MET A 59 -7.46 19.68 16.93
CA MET A 59 -6.49 20.51 17.66
C MET A 59 -5.08 19.91 17.72
N ARG A 60 -4.95 18.59 17.89
CA ARG A 60 -3.65 17.91 17.96
C ARG A 60 -3.14 17.57 16.57
N ASP A 61 -3.98 16.91 15.77
CA ASP A 61 -3.57 16.26 14.54
C ASP A 61 -3.53 17.22 13.35
N ILE A 62 -4.19 18.37 13.43
CA ILE A 62 -4.12 19.50 12.50
C ILE A 62 -3.45 20.71 13.15
N ASN A 63 -4.08 21.36 14.13
CA ASN A 63 -3.64 22.70 14.56
C ASN A 63 -2.25 22.73 15.23
N GLN A 64 -1.88 21.68 15.97
CA GLN A 64 -0.53 21.56 16.55
C GLN A 64 0.48 20.96 15.57
N ARG A 65 0.04 20.04 14.70
CA ARG A 65 0.91 19.39 13.71
C ARG A 65 1.30 20.32 12.55
N ASP A 66 0.40 21.21 12.15
CA ASP A 66 0.59 22.10 11.02
C ASP A 66 1.10 23.47 11.43
N GLN A 67 2.00 24.02 10.62
CA GLN A 67 2.38 25.43 10.68
C GLN A 67 1.25 26.32 10.13
N VAL A 68 0.61 25.86 9.04
CA VAL A 68 -0.61 26.46 8.49
C VAL A 68 -1.62 25.32 8.36
N PRO A 69 -2.72 25.33 9.15
CA PRO A 69 -3.69 24.26 9.16
C PRO A 69 -4.06 23.76 7.76
N GLU A 70 -3.93 22.44 7.56
CA GLU A 70 -4.23 21.69 6.33
C GLU A 70 -3.39 22.02 5.10
N ARG A 71 -2.63 23.12 5.11
CA ARG A 71 -1.85 23.60 3.98
C ARG A 71 -0.36 23.32 4.11
N ARG A 72 0.17 23.38 5.33
CA ARG A 72 1.60 23.21 5.56
C ARG A 72 1.89 22.62 6.93
N VAL A 73 2.44 21.41 6.94
CA VAL A 73 2.92 20.78 8.16
C VAL A 73 4.17 21.49 8.74
N ASN A 74 4.37 21.39 10.05
CA ASN A 74 5.63 21.78 10.69
C ASN A 74 6.83 21.04 10.10
N ALA A 75 7.98 21.72 9.99
CA ALA A 75 9.16 21.21 9.29
C ALA A 75 9.67 19.85 9.81
N GLN A 76 9.49 19.55 11.09
CA GLN A 76 9.89 18.27 11.71
C GLN A 76 9.21 17.05 11.05
N TYR A 77 8.05 17.21 10.42
CA TYR A 77 7.33 16.13 9.72
C TYR A 77 7.82 15.90 8.29
N THR A 78 8.76 16.71 7.80
CA THR A 78 9.24 16.64 6.42
C THR A 78 10.74 16.38 6.35
N ASP A 79 11.16 15.67 5.31
CA ASP A 79 12.52 15.67 4.78
C ASP A 79 12.43 15.81 3.26
N THR A 80 12.80 16.98 2.74
CA THR A 80 12.72 17.28 1.30
C THR A 80 13.93 16.81 0.52
N SER A 81 14.95 16.20 1.16
CA SER A 81 16.11 15.66 0.45
C SER A 81 15.72 14.55 -0.53
N VAL A 82 14.58 13.88 -0.30
CA VAL A 82 13.99 12.86 -1.19
C VAL A 82 13.64 13.42 -2.59
N ARG A 83 13.47 14.74 -2.74
CA ARG A 83 13.19 15.37 -4.04
C ARG A 83 14.27 15.09 -5.09
N LYS A 84 15.52 14.83 -4.67
CA LYS A 84 16.60 14.44 -5.60
C LYS A 84 16.35 13.10 -6.31
N MET A 85 15.44 12.28 -5.77
CA MET A 85 15.03 11.00 -6.34
C MET A 85 13.65 11.06 -7.01
N GLN A 86 13.08 12.27 -7.14
CA GLN A 86 11.76 12.48 -7.72
C GLN A 86 11.89 12.87 -9.20
N GLN A 87 11.07 12.27 -10.06
CA GLN A 87 11.01 12.55 -11.49
C GLN A 87 9.55 12.76 -11.91
N ASP A 88 9.25 13.81 -12.68
CA ASP A 88 7.94 14.00 -13.33
C ASP A 88 8.05 13.48 -14.77
N LEU A 89 7.37 12.36 -15.04
CA LEU A 89 7.55 11.53 -16.21
C LEU A 89 6.27 11.43 -17.03
N LEU A 90 6.43 11.06 -18.29
CA LEU A 90 5.35 10.72 -19.21
C LEU A 90 5.64 9.31 -19.76
N LEU A 91 4.76 8.37 -19.47
CA LEU A 91 4.80 7.03 -20.06
C LEU A 91 3.81 6.97 -21.23
N LYS A 92 4.28 6.59 -22.42
CA LYS A 92 3.41 6.30 -23.55
C LYS A 92 2.99 4.83 -23.50
N THR A 93 1.70 4.55 -23.61
CA THR A 93 1.15 3.19 -23.59
C THR A 93 0.05 3.05 -24.62
N ASP A 94 -0.31 1.81 -24.97
CA ASP A 94 -1.46 1.54 -25.84
C ASP A 94 -2.79 1.98 -25.20
N ALA A 95 -2.85 2.10 -23.86
CA ALA A 95 -3.99 2.65 -23.13
C ALA A 95 -4.00 4.20 -23.08
N GLY A 96 -2.97 4.84 -23.66
CA GLY A 96 -2.78 6.28 -23.68
C GLY A 96 -1.59 6.75 -22.85
N ASP A 97 -1.38 8.06 -22.89
CA ASP A 97 -0.29 8.77 -22.24
C ASP A 97 -0.55 8.95 -20.73
N VAL A 98 0.38 8.49 -19.88
CA VAL A 98 0.26 8.54 -18.43
C VAL A 98 1.34 9.44 -17.84
N ARG A 99 0.96 10.68 -17.49
CA ARG A 99 1.80 11.57 -16.69
C ARG A 99 1.83 11.09 -15.25
N HIS A 100 3.01 10.98 -14.67
CA HIS A 100 3.14 10.49 -13.31
C HIS A 100 4.42 11.01 -12.67
N VAL A 101 4.41 11.10 -11.35
CA VAL A 101 5.63 11.35 -10.59
C VAL A 101 6.13 10.02 -10.04
N ALA A 102 7.41 9.73 -10.27
CA ALA A 102 8.12 8.57 -9.72
C ALA A 102 9.14 9.02 -8.67
N VAL A 103 9.20 8.32 -7.54
CA VAL A 103 10.13 8.62 -6.43
C VAL A 103 10.75 7.32 -5.93
N GLY A 104 12.07 7.20 -6.00
CA GLY A 104 12.78 5.98 -5.58
C GLY A 104 13.44 5.25 -6.75
N LYS A 105 13.48 3.92 -6.68
CA LYS A 105 14.09 3.07 -7.72
C LYS A 105 13.07 2.77 -8.83
N THR A 106 13.30 3.26 -10.05
CA THR A 106 12.45 2.94 -11.21
C THR A 106 12.71 1.55 -11.79
N GLU A 107 13.86 0.95 -11.48
CA GLU A 107 14.28 -0.40 -11.88
C GLU A 107 14.75 -1.20 -10.66
N GLY A 108 14.44 -2.49 -10.61
CA GLY A 108 14.83 -3.38 -9.53
C GLY A 108 14.32 -2.95 -8.14
N ALA A 109 13.14 -2.34 -8.07
CA ALA A 109 12.49 -2.01 -6.80
C ALA A 109 11.98 -3.27 -6.10
N GLY A 110 12.14 -3.37 -4.78
CA GLY A 110 11.57 -4.49 -4.01
C GLY A 110 10.07 -4.31 -3.73
N ILE A 111 9.60 -3.07 -3.70
CA ILE A 111 8.22 -2.67 -3.40
C ILE A 111 7.84 -1.52 -4.32
N ILE A 112 6.62 -1.56 -4.84
CA ILE A 112 6.01 -0.45 -5.59
C ILE A 112 4.74 -0.04 -4.86
N VAL A 113 4.61 1.24 -4.50
CA VAL A 113 3.40 1.82 -3.93
C VAL A 113 2.86 2.88 -4.88
N LEU A 114 1.57 2.79 -5.20
CA LEU A 114 0.87 3.80 -5.97
C LEU A 114 -0.11 4.55 -5.07
N TYR A 115 -0.25 5.86 -5.27
CA TYR A 115 -1.36 6.63 -4.73
C TYR A 115 -2.21 7.21 -5.87
N LEU A 116 -3.46 6.75 -5.95
CA LEU A 116 -4.47 7.25 -6.89
C LEU A 116 -5.30 8.32 -6.18
N HIS A 117 -5.22 9.54 -6.70
CA HIS A 117 -5.88 10.70 -6.11
C HIS A 117 -7.41 10.63 -6.22
N GLY A 118 -8.10 11.43 -5.43
CA GLY A 118 -9.55 11.60 -5.51
C GLY A 118 -9.99 12.59 -6.59
N GLN A 119 -11.29 12.86 -6.64
CA GLN A 119 -11.85 13.91 -7.51
C GLN A 119 -11.22 15.27 -7.21
N GLY A 120 -10.84 16.01 -8.26
CA GLY A 120 -10.15 17.30 -8.13
C GLY A 120 -8.65 17.20 -7.78
N GLY A 121 -8.13 15.98 -7.59
CA GLY A 121 -6.71 15.71 -7.38
C GLY A 121 -5.90 15.64 -8.68
N SER A 122 -4.60 15.41 -8.53
CA SER A 122 -3.66 15.12 -9.63
C SER A 122 -2.44 14.37 -9.10
N ARG A 123 -1.54 13.95 -10.00
CA ARG A 123 -0.20 13.42 -9.67
C ARG A 123 0.60 14.31 -8.72
N LYS A 124 0.33 15.62 -8.72
CA LYS A 124 1.02 16.59 -7.85
C LYS A 124 0.54 16.52 -6.40
N GLN A 125 -0.74 16.22 -6.18
CA GLN A 125 -1.30 16.09 -4.84
C GLN A 125 -0.59 14.98 -4.06
N GLY A 126 -0.39 13.81 -4.69
CA GLY A 126 0.23 12.65 -4.05
C GLY A 126 1.72 12.82 -3.74
N VAL A 127 2.36 13.90 -4.18
CA VAL A 127 3.79 14.16 -3.92
C VAL A 127 4.03 15.49 -3.25
N ASP A 128 2.98 16.20 -2.84
CA ASP A 128 3.12 17.43 -2.08
C ASP A 128 3.71 17.12 -0.71
N ASP A 129 4.81 17.80 -0.36
CA ASP A 129 5.57 17.48 0.85
C ASP A 129 4.90 17.98 2.13
N PHE A 130 3.99 18.95 2.03
CA PHE A 130 3.57 19.77 3.15
C PHE A 130 2.11 19.55 3.54
N THR A 131 1.26 19.24 2.56
CA THR A 131 -0.15 18.95 2.79
C THR A 131 -0.34 17.59 3.46
N PHE A 132 -1.56 17.33 3.96
CA PHE A 132 -1.92 16.08 4.65
C PHE A 132 -0.92 15.72 5.77
N GLY A 133 -0.49 16.72 6.54
CA GLY A 133 0.45 16.54 7.65
C GLY A 133 1.83 16.00 7.22
N GLY A 134 2.23 16.11 5.95
CA GLY A 134 3.47 15.55 5.43
C GLY A 134 3.43 14.04 5.20
N ASN A 135 2.25 13.42 5.16
CA ASN A 135 2.16 11.97 5.03
C ASN A 135 2.62 11.44 3.65
N PHE A 136 2.48 12.24 2.59
CA PHE A 136 3.10 11.93 1.30
C PHE A 136 4.62 12.08 1.33
N ASN A 137 5.16 13.09 2.03
CA ASN A 137 6.60 13.20 2.24
C ASN A 137 7.15 11.96 2.97
N ARG A 138 6.45 11.47 3.99
CA ARG A 138 6.81 10.23 4.69
C ARG A 138 6.81 9.03 3.75
N LEU A 139 5.76 8.85 2.94
CA LEU A 139 5.70 7.72 2.00
C LEU A 139 6.83 7.78 0.97
N LYS A 140 7.13 8.97 0.41
CA LYS A 140 8.27 9.17 -0.49
C LYS A 140 9.59 8.73 0.15
N ASN A 141 9.86 9.18 1.37
CA ASN A 141 11.08 8.83 2.10
C ASN A 141 11.14 7.33 2.45
N LEU A 142 10.02 6.72 2.85
CA LEU A 142 9.94 5.29 3.11
C LEU A 142 10.29 4.48 1.85
N MET A 143 9.73 4.82 0.68
CA MET A 143 10.03 4.08 -0.55
C MET A 143 11.47 4.30 -1.01
N ALA A 144 11.93 5.55 -1.09
CA ALA A 144 13.29 5.87 -1.50
C ALA A 144 14.35 5.22 -0.59
N GLY A 145 14.16 5.29 0.73
CA GLY A 145 15.10 4.75 1.73
C GLY A 145 15.11 3.21 1.84
N ASN A 146 14.09 2.53 1.31
CA ASN A 146 13.96 1.07 1.37
C ASN A 146 14.14 0.38 0.01
N GLY A 147 14.69 1.08 -0.99
CA GLY A 147 14.86 0.51 -2.33
C GLY A 147 13.53 0.17 -3.01
N GLY A 148 12.47 0.90 -2.65
CA GLY A 148 11.16 0.84 -3.28
C GLY A 148 10.95 1.97 -4.28
N LEU A 149 9.75 1.95 -4.86
CA LEU A 149 9.24 2.94 -5.80
C LEU A 149 7.90 3.46 -5.30
N TYR A 150 7.75 4.78 -5.27
CA TYR A 150 6.48 5.44 -5.10
C TYR A 150 6.04 6.10 -6.41
N LEU A 151 4.79 5.89 -6.80
CA LEU A 151 4.19 6.49 -7.99
C LEU A 151 2.94 7.28 -7.61
N SER A 152 2.82 8.48 -8.17
CA SER A 152 1.55 9.21 -8.19
C SER A 152 1.21 9.57 -9.64
N PRO A 153 0.22 8.91 -10.25
CA PRO A 153 -0.16 9.17 -11.64
C PRO A 153 -1.34 10.15 -11.76
N ASP A 154 -1.43 10.78 -12.93
CA ASP A 154 -2.68 11.31 -13.45
C ASP A 154 -3.42 10.20 -14.21
N PHE A 155 -4.73 10.37 -14.34
CA PHE A 155 -5.60 9.53 -15.16
C PHE A 155 -6.80 10.36 -15.64
N PRO A 156 -7.39 10.03 -16.80
CA PRO A 156 -8.42 10.84 -17.44
C PRO A 156 -9.78 10.76 -16.74
N ASP A 157 -10.08 9.64 -16.10
CA ASP A 157 -11.33 9.37 -15.43
C ASP A 157 -11.17 8.33 -14.31
N PHE A 158 -12.25 8.12 -13.56
CA PHE A 158 -12.36 7.05 -12.55
C PHE A 158 -13.01 5.77 -13.13
N GLY A 159 -13.08 5.69 -14.46
CA GLY A 159 -13.73 4.67 -15.26
C GLY A 159 -12.76 3.59 -15.75
N ASP A 160 -13.16 2.87 -16.79
CA ASP A 160 -12.34 1.81 -17.38
C ASP A 160 -11.10 2.34 -18.11
N THR A 161 -11.18 3.54 -18.69
CA THR A 161 -10.04 4.21 -19.34
C THR A 161 -8.95 4.52 -18.33
N GLY A 162 -9.29 5.19 -17.22
CA GLY A 162 -8.36 5.45 -16.14
C GLY A 162 -7.78 4.17 -15.55
N ALA A 163 -8.61 3.14 -15.35
CA ALA A 163 -8.15 1.86 -14.84
C ALA A 163 -7.17 1.16 -15.80
N ALA A 164 -7.39 1.24 -17.12
CA ALA A 164 -6.50 0.70 -18.12
C ALA A 164 -5.14 1.43 -18.15
N GLN A 165 -5.14 2.75 -18.03
CA GLN A 165 -3.90 3.53 -17.95
C GLN A 165 -3.09 3.24 -16.68
N VAL A 166 -3.75 3.17 -15.53
CA VAL A 166 -3.07 2.79 -14.28
C VAL A 166 -2.55 1.35 -14.35
N ALA A 167 -3.30 0.42 -14.95
CA ALA A 167 -2.85 -0.95 -15.18
C ALA A 167 -1.61 -1.01 -16.07
N ALA A 168 -1.56 -0.23 -17.16
CA ALA A 168 -0.40 -0.15 -18.04
C ALA A 168 0.83 0.42 -17.32
N LEU A 169 0.66 1.45 -16.48
CA LEU A 169 1.71 2.00 -15.65
C LEU A 169 2.27 0.97 -14.66
N ILE A 170 1.38 0.23 -13.97
CA ILE A 170 1.78 -0.85 -13.06
C ILE A 170 2.53 -1.94 -13.83
N GLY A 171 2.03 -2.33 -15.01
CA GLY A 171 2.67 -3.31 -15.90
C GLY A 171 4.10 -2.92 -16.23
N HIS A 172 4.30 -1.69 -16.71
CA HIS A 172 5.62 -1.15 -17.06
C HIS A 172 6.62 -1.26 -15.90
N TYR A 173 6.29 -0.73 -14.72
CA TYR A 173 7.22 -0.77 -13.59
C TYR A 173 7.38 -2.17 -12.98
N ALA A 174 6.39 -3.05 -13.10
CA ALA A 174 6.52 -4.44 -12.69
C ALA A 174 7.48 -5.23 -13.60
N GLU A 175 7.56 -4.90 -14.90
CA GLU A 175 8.56 -5.46 -15.81
C GLU A 175 9.96 -4.97 -15.48
N GLN A 176 10.11 -3.69 -15.15
CA GLN A 176 11.39 -3.11 -14.72
C GLN A 176 11.83 -3.56 -13.32
N SER A 177 10.91 -4.08 -12.51
CA SER A 177 11.17 -4.56 -11.15
C SER A 177 10.58 -5.95 -10.91
N PRO A 178 11.14 -7.01 -11.54
CA PRO A 178 10.64 -8.36 -11.37
C PRO A 178 10.64 -8.78 -9.89
N GLY A 179 9.50 -9.27 -9.41
CA GLY A 179 9.32 -9.71 -8.03
C GLY A 179 8.91 -8.61 -7.03
N ALA A 180 8.79 -7.36 -7.47
CA ALA A 180 8.30 -6.28 -6.62
C ALA A 180 6.90 -6.57 -6.07
N LYS A 181 6.68 -6.30 -4.77
CA LYS A 181 5.34 -6.32 -4.19
C LYS A 181 4.64 -4.99 -4.47
N ILE A 182 3.44 -5.04 -5.06
CA ILE A 182 2.72 -3.87 -5.58
C ILE A 182 1.52 -3.54 -4.69
N PHE A 183 1.47 -2.32 -4.16
CA PHE A 183 0.39 -1.82 -3.32
C PHE A 183 -0.27 -0.60 -3.97
N VAL A 184 -1.59 -0.55 -3.99
CA VAL A 184 -2.34 0.57 -4.56
C VAL A 184 -3.18 1.21 -3.47
N ALA A 185 -2.85 2.45 -3.14
CA ALA A 185 -3.63 3.29 -2.25
C ALA A 185 -4.52 4.22 -3.06
N CYS A 186 -5.76 4.39 -2.61
CA CYS A 186 -6.78 5.14 -3.32
C CYS A 186 -7.49 6.09 -2.35
N GLY A 187 -7.38 7.40 -2.63
CA GLY A 187 -8.12 8.43 -1.89
C GLY A 187 -9.47 8.70 -2.53
N SER A 188 -10.54 8.78 -1.73
CA SER A 188 -11.86 9.21 -2.20
C SER A 188 -12.33 8.45 -3.47
N MET A 189 -12.76 9.17 -4.50
CA MET A 189 -13.20 8.62 -5.79
C MET A 189 -12.15 7.77 -6.50
N GLY A 190 -10.86 7.91 -6.17
CA GLY A 190 -9.79 7.02 -6.63
C GLY A 190 -10.04 5.55 -6.28
N GLY A 191 -10.86 5.25 -5.27
CA GLY A 191 -11.29 3.90 -4.91
C GLY A 191 -11.96 3.14 -6.06
N ALA A 192 -12.65 3.84 -6.95
CA ALA A 192 -13.27 3.21 -8.13
C ALA A 192 -12.20 2.55 -9.01
N LEU A 193 -11.02 3.17 -9.13
CA LEU A 193 -9.89 2.59 -9.85
C LEU A 193 -9.29 1.41 -9.08
N CYS A 194 -9.15 1.47 -7.75
CA CYS A 194 -8.72 0.32 -6.95
C CYS A 194 -9.62 -0.91 -7.18
N TRP A 195 -10.95 -0.72 -7.18
CA TRP A 195 -11.90 -1.81 -7.39
C TRP A 195 -11.86 -2.35 -8.83
N LYS A 196 -11.75 -1.47 -9.82
CA LYS A 196 -11.54 -1.89 -11.22
C LYS A 196 -10.25 -2.67 -11.38
N LEU A 197 -9.13 -2.22 -10.81
CA LEU A 197 -7.85 -2.95 -10.83
C LEU A 197 -7.99 -4.31 -10.15
N ALA A 198 -8.71 -4.40 -9.03
CA ALA A 198 -8.98 -5.65 -8.34
C ALA A 198 -9.74 -6.66 -9.23
N ALA A 199 -10.69 -6.17 -10.03
CA ALA A 199 -11.54 -6.96 -10.93
C ALA A 199 -10.84 -7.42 -12.21
N ARG A 200 -9.82 -6.68 -12.70
CA ARG A 200 -9.09 -7.06 -13.91
C ARG A 200 -8.26 -8.32 -13.70
N LYS A 201 -8.14 -9.17 -14.74
CA LYS A 201 -7.33 -10.40 -14.68
C LYS A 201 -5.83 -10.11 -14.59
N ASP A 202 -5.34 -9.15 -15.37
CA ASP A 202 -3.93 -8.76 -15.46
C ASP A 202 -3.44 -8.04 -14.19
N MET A 203 -4.33 -7.31 -13.49
CA MET A 203 -3.99 -6.55 -12.28
C MET A 203 -4.43 -7.23 -10.99
N GLY A 204 -5.65 -7.74 -10.89
CA GLY A 204 -6.11 -8.49 -9.72
C GLY A 204 -5.31 -9.77 -9.48
N GLY A 205 -4.68 -10.32 -10.53
CA GLY A 205 -3.69 -11.40 -10.47
C GLY A 205 -2.28 -10.98 -9.99
N ARG A 206 -1.99 -9.67 -9.96
CA ARG A 206 -0.64 -9.11 -9.78
C ARG A 206 -0.49 -8.30 -8.50
N ILE A 207 -1.44 -7.41 -8.19
CA ILE A 207 -1.36 -6.54 -7.01
C ILE A 207 -1.32 -7.34 -5.70
N ASN A 208 -0.65 -6.79 -4.69
CA ASN A 208 -0.39 -7.43 -3.39
C ASN A 208 -1.04 -6.71 -2.21
N GLY A 209 -1.70 -5.57 -2.42
CA GLY A 209 -2.58 -4.97 -1.42
C GLY A 209 -3.29 -3.71 -1.92
N LEU A 210 -4.43 -3.42 -1.31
CA LEU A 210 -5.29 -2.27 -1.62
C LEU A 210 -5.52 -1.44 -0.36
N LEU A 211 -5.32 -0.13 -0.43
CA LEU A 211 -5.60 0.80 0.67
C LEU A 211 -6.71 1.77 0.23
N LEU A 212 -7.79 1.83 0.99
CA LEU A 212 -8.94 2.69 0.73
C LEU A 212 -8.94 3.77 1.80
N LEU A 213 -8.66 5.01 1.38
CA LEU A 213 -8.45 6.16 2.28
C LEU A 213 -9.60 7.14 2.11
N GLY A 214 -10.60 7.08 3.00
CA GLY A 214 -11.80 7.90 2.89
C GLY A 214 -12.51 7.68 1.56
N SER A 215 -12.73 6.41 1.19
CA SER A 215 -13.04 5.99 -0.18
C SER A 215 -14.29 5.11 -0.22
N LEU A 216 -14.87 4.95 -1.41
CA LEU A 216 -16.06 4.11 -1.64
C LEU A 216 -15.81 2.60 -1.48
N TRP A 217 -16.92 1.87 -1.30
CA TRP A 217 -17.02 0.41 -1.35
C TRP A 217 -17.55 -0.07 -2.71
N ASP A 218 -17.29 -1.33 -3.05
CA ASP A 218 -17.82 -1.98 -4.25
C ASP A 218 -17.94 -3.50 -4.03
N GLU A 219 -19.17 -4.02 -4.05
CA GLU A 219 -19.44 -5.44 -3.81
C GLU A 219 -19.00 -6.35 -4.98
N SER A 220 -18.73 -5.80 -6.16
CA SER A 220 -18.11 -6.55 -7.26
C SER A 220 -16.73 -7.09 -6.87
N PHE A 221 -16.10 -6.52 -5.84
CA PHE A 221 -14.88 -7.05 -5.24
C PHE A 221 -14.99 -8.54 -4.91
N PHE A 222 -16.14 -9.03 -4.42
CA PHE A 222 -16.28 -10.43 -3.98
C PHE A 222 -16.11 -11.47 -5.09
N THR A 223 -16.30 -11.08 -6.34
CA THR A 223 -16.13 -11.98 -7.50
C THR A 223 -14.78 -11.76 -8.21
N SER A 224 -14.03 -10.74 -7.79
CA SER A 224 -12.80 -10.29 -8.42
C SER A 224 -11.64 -11.31 -8.29
N PRO A 225 -10.69 -11.31 -9.24
CA PRO A 225 -9.43 -12.03 -9.11
C PRO A 225 -8.66 -11.69 -7.82
N ALA A 226 -8.65 -10.42 -7.40
CA ALA A 226 -7.97 -10.00 -6.18
C ALA A 226 -8.60 -10.60 -4.91
N PHE A 227 -9.93 -10.68 -4.83
CA PHE A 227 -10.61 -11.34 -3.71
C PHE A 227 -10.30 -12.82 -3.65
N LYS A 228 -10.32 -13.50 -4.80
CA LYS A 228 -9.94 -14.93 -4.90
C LYS A 228 -8.49 -15.17 -4.46
N ARG A 229 -7.58 -14.25 -4.81
CA ARG A 229 -6.19 -14.26 -4.34
C ARG A 229 -6.00 -13.78 -2.91
N ARG A 230 -7.07 -13.38 -2.22
CA ARG A 230 -7.02 -12.86 -0.84
C ARG A 230 -6.05 -11.69 -0.69
N VAL A 231 -6.03 -10.79 -1.69
CA VAL A 231 -5.24 -9.55 -1.64
C VAL A 231 -5.61 -8.76 -0.37
N PRO A 232 -4.66 -8.41 0.50
CA PRO A 232 -4.92 -7.61 1.69
C PRO A 232 -5.62 -6.29 1.39
N VAL A 233 -6.62 -5.93 2.20
CA VAL A 233 -7.35 -4.66 2.07
C VAL A 233 -7.29 -3.87 3.36
N PHE A 234 -6.79 -2.64 3.29
CA PHE A 234 -6.80 -1.69 4.40
C PHE A 234 -7.85 -0.61 4.16
N PHE A 235 -8.62 -0.29 5.19
CA PHE A 235 -9.58 0.79 5.21
C PHE A 235 -9.14 1.82 6.25
N GLY A 236 -8.95 3.06 5.82
CA GLY A 236 -8.88 4.22 6.72
C GLY A 236 -10.12 5.07 6.50
N GLN A 237 -10.84 5.40 7.58
CA GLN A 237 -12.11 6.13 7.47
C GLN A 237 -12.30 7.14 8.61
N GLY A 238 -12.70 8.37 8.30
CA GLY A 238 -13.12 9.34 9.30
C GLY A 238 -14.56 9.07 9.76
N SER A 239 -14.85 9.16 11.06
CA SER A 239 -16.23 8.91 11.56
C SER A 239 -17.21 10.03 11.19
N HIS A 240 -16.73 11.24 10.89
CA HIS A 240 -17.50 12.39 10.40
C HIS A 240 -17.35 12.59 8.88
N ASP A 241 -16.93 11.57 8.13
CA ASP A 241 -16.93 11.65 6.67
C ASP A 241 -18.37 11.74 6.12
N VAL A 242 -18.73 12.90 5.58
CA VAL A 242 -20.04 13.19 4.99
C VAL A 242 -20.13 12.78 3.50
N VAL A 243 -19.01 12.48 2.85
CA VAL A 243 -18.94 12.07 1.45
C VAL A 243 -19.14 10.56 1.34
N TYR A 244 -18.38 9.80 2.13
CA TYR A 244 -18.54 8.35 2.28
C TYR A 244 -18.80 8.01 3.74
N PRO A 245 -20.07 7.91 4.16
CA PRO A 245 -20.43 7.69 5.55
C PRO A 245 -19.79 6.42 6.12
N VAL A 246 -19.17 6.55 7.30
CA VAL A 246 -18.42 5.47 7.95
C VAL A 246 -19.26 4.19 8.12
N ALA A 247 -20.54 4.32 8.44
CA ALA A 247 -21.44 3.18 8.61
C ALA A 247 -21.53 2.29 7.35
N LYS A 248 -21.49 2.88 6.15
CA LYS A 248 -21.52 2.11 4.89
C LYS A 248 -20.19 1.40 4.63
N GLN A 249 -19.08 2.07 4.90
CA GLN A 249 -17.76 1.45 4.76
C GLN A 249 -17.55 0.32 5.77
N GLU A 250 -18.03 0.48 7.00
CA GLU A 250 -18.03 -0.59 8.01
C GLU A 250 -18.91 -1.76 7.62
N ALA A 251 -20.10 -1.51 7.06
CA ALA A 251 -20.97 -2.57 6.58
C ALA A 251 -20.26 -3.40 5.48
N PHE A 252 -19.60 -2.74 4.53
CA PHE A 252 -18.80 -3.41 3.52
C PHE A 252 -17.64 -4.20 4.12
N PHE A 253 -16.85 -3.60 5.01
CA PHE A 253 -15.77 -4.28 5.73
C PHE A 253 -16.26 -5.55 6.46
N ARG A 254 -17.39 -5.46 7.17
CA ARG A 254 -18.00 -6.61 7.85
C ARG A 254 -18.48 -7.67 6.86
N SER A 255 -19.01 -7.27 5.71
CA SER A 255 -19.44 -8.22 4.66
C SER A 255 -18.27 -9.02 4.06
N ILE A 256 -17.06 -8.44 3.96
CA ILE A 256 -15.83 -9.18 3.60
C ILE A 256 -15.60 -10.31 4.61
N LEU A 257 -15.65 -10.01 5.91
CA LEU A 257 -15.44 -10.98 6.99
C LEU A 257 -16.56 -12.03 7.07
N THR A 258 -17.79 -11.65 6.76
CA THR A 258 -18.91 -12.61 6.64
C THR A 258 -18.66 -13.60 5.51
N LYS A 259 -18.20 -13.14 4.34
CA LYS A 259 -17.90 -14.00 3.19
C LYS A 259 -16.63 -14.83 3.39
N SER A 260 -15.64 -14.31 4.10
CA SER A 260 -14.42 -15.03 4.45
C SER A 260 -13.87 -14.57 5.80
N LYS A 261 -14.14 -15.37 6.85
CA LYS A 261 -13.81 -15.03 8.25
C LYS A 261 -12.34 -14.67 8.49
N THR A 262 -11.44 -15.24 7.70
CA THR A 262 -9.99 -15.04 7.84
C THR A 262 -9.41 -14.10 6.79
N TYR A 263 -10.24 -13.42 6.00
CA TYR A 263 -9.79 -12.53 4.94
C TYR A 263 -8.80 -11.48 5.51
N PRO A 264 -7.67 -11.21 4.85
CA PRO A 264 -6.69 -10.24 5.34
C PRO A 264 -7.19 -8.81 5.15
N THR A 265 -8.12 -8.37 5.99
CA THR A 265 -8.64 -7.00 5.98
C THR A 265 -8.34 -6.29 7.30
N ARG A 266 -8.12 -4.98 7.25
CA ARG A 266 -7.97 -4.11 8.44
C ARG A 266 -8.73 -2.82 8.26
N PHE A 267 -9.35 -2.35 9.33
CA PHE A 267 -10.10 -1.10 9.38
C PHE A 267 -9.56 -0.22 10.50
N VAL A 268 -9.21 1.01 10.16
CA VAL A 268 -8.81 2.06 11.10
C VAL A 268 -9.80 3.21 10.97
N ARG A 269 -10.60 3.40 12.01
CA ARG A 269 -11.53 4.53 12.12
C ARG A 269 -10.85 5.65 12.89
N PHE A 270 -10.83 6.85 12.31
CA PHE A 270 -10.40 8.07 12.98
C PHE A 270 -11.63 8.75 13.57
N GLU A 271 -11.81 8.67 14.89
CA GLU A 271 -12.95 9.28 15.59
C GLU A 271 -12.93 10.79 15.43
N THR A 272 -14.07 11.42 15.14
CA THR A 272 -14.23 12.83 14.74
C THR A 272 -13.55 13.23 13.42
N GLY A 273 -12.83 12.31 12.77
CA GLY A 273 -12.13 12.55 11.50
C GLY A 273 -13.08 12.79 10.34
N THR A 274 -12.66 13.62 9.38
CA THR A 274 -13.41 13.95 8.16
C THR A 274 -12.89 13.16 6.95
N HIS A 275 -13.40 13.48 5.76
CA HIS A 275 -13.10 12.78 4.52
C HIS A 275 -11.60 12.65 4.20
N GLY A 276 -10.82 13.72 4.42
CA GLY A 276 -9.37 13.72 4.14
C GLY A 276 -8.50 13.12 5.25
N THR A 277 -9.07 12.84 6.44
CA THR A 277 -8.31 12.38 7.61
C THR A 277 -7.53 11.09 7.35
N PRO A 278 -8.06 10.07 6.66
CA PRO A 278 -7.29 8.85 6.37
C PRO A 278 -6.01 9.09 5.58
N ILE A 279 -6.04 9.98 4.58
CA ILE A 279 -4.84 10.33 3.78
C ILE A 279 -3.77 10.96 4.67
N ARG A 280 -4.20 11.83 5.59
CA ARG A 280 -3.33 12.52 6.56
C ARG A 280 -2.73 11.59 7.61
N MET A 281 -3.50 10.62 8.08
CA MET A 281 -3.21 9.93 9.34
C MET A 281 -2.73 8.49 9.16
N THR A 282 -2.92 7.84 8.00
CA THR A 282 -2.46 6.46 7.80
C THR A 282 -0.98 6.28 8.16
N ASP A 283 -0.70 5.34 9.06
CA ASP A 283 0.66 4.89 9.34
C ASP A 283 1.17 4.01 8.20
N TRP A 284 1.83 4.64 7.22
CA TRP A 284 2.31 3.97 6.01
C TRP A 284 3.21 2.77 6.30
N ARG A 285 4.16 2.89 7.22
CA ARG A 285 5.09 1.81 7.51
C ARG A 285 4.37 0.62 8.16
N GLY A 286 3.59 0.87 9.21
CA GLY A 286 2.84 -0.19 9.90
C GLY A 286 1.85 -0.89 8.96
N THR A 287 1.12 -0.13 8.15
CA THR A 287 0.17 -0.68 7.18
C THR A 287 0.87 -1.49 6.09
N LEU A 288 1.94 -0.98 5.48
CA LEU A 288 2.66 -1.71 4.43
C LEU A 288 3.35 -2.96 4.97
N ASN A 289 3.98 -2.91 6.14
CA ASN A 289 4.57 -4.09 6.79
C ASN A 289 3.52 -5.15 7.11
N TRP A 290 2.34 -4.74 7.58
CA TRP A 290 1.23 -5.67 7.75
C TRP A 290 0.81 -6.29 6.41
N MET A 291 0.63 -5.49 5.36
CA MET A 291 0.26 -6.03 4.06
C MET A 291 1.32 -6.99 3.50
N LEU A 292 2.61 -6.67 3.64
CA LEU A 292 3.71 -7.54 3.25
C LEU A 292 3.66 -8.89 3.97
N SER A 293 3.29 -8.90 5.26
CA SER A 293 3.13 -10.15 6.02
C SER A 293 1.89 -10.97 5.61
N LYS A 294 0.97 -10.38 4.83
CA LYS A 294 -0.28 -11.01 4.37
C LYS A 294 -0.39 -11.16 2.85
N ALA A 295 0.59 -10.66 2.11
CA ALA A 295 0.57 -10.64 0.67
C ALA A 295 0.54 -12.08 0.11
N PRO A 296 -0.31 -12.37 -0.87
CA PRO A 296 -0.37 -13.68 -1.51
C PRO A 296 0.84 -13.97 -2.40
#